data_AF-A0A3N5EVW6-F1
#
_entry.id   AF-A0A3N5EVW6-F1
#
_cell.length_a   1.000
_cell.length_b   1.000
_cell.length_c   1.000
_cell.angle_alpha   90.00
_cell.angle_beta   90.00
_cell.angle_gamma   90.00
#
_symmetry.space_group_name_H-M   'P 1'
#
loop_
_entity.id
_entity.type
_entity.pdbx_description
1 polymer ?
#
loop_
_entity_poly.entity_id
_entity_poly.type
_entity_poly.pdbx_seq_one_letter_code
_entity_poly.pdbx_strand_id
1 'polypeptide(L)'
;MSADPPFEPEPDALLAATILLMSAYAREGGGPRLAGAVLRHLELLADRADLPGVLTATCDHAADLWVGLSRMPTPQATGAAPRRPPAAASGMRALLRLVTERGPAPPAVSP
;
A
#
# COMPACT_ATOMS: atom_id res chain seq x y z
N MET A 1 7.28 -11.52 36.94
CA MET A 1 6.98 -10.62 35.80
C MET A 1 7.31 -11.40 34.55
N SER A 2 6.32 -12.01 33.90
CA SER A 2 6.52 -12.61 32.57
C SER A 2 6.60 -11.46 31.57
N ALA A 3 7.77 -11.28 30.96
CA ALA A 3 7.88 -10.46 29.76
C ALA A 3 7.28 -11.29 28.63
N ASP A 4 6.14 -10.86 28.09
CA ASP A 4 5.66 -11.36 26.81
C ASP A 4 6.77 -11.13 25.76
N PRO A 5 7.13 -12.13 24.95
CA PRO A 5 8.11 -11.92 23.90
C PRO A 5 7.59 -10.83 22.94
N PRO A 6 8.48 -10.01 22.35
CA PRO A 6 8.07 -9.05 21.33
C PRO A 6 7.37 -9.81 20.20
N PHE A 7 6.11 -9.45 19.93
CA PHE A 7 5.35 -10.01 18.83
C PHE A 7 5.96 -9.49 17.53
N GLU A 8 6.78 -10.31 16.88
CA GLU A 8 7.22 -10.05 15.52
C GLU A 8 6.15 -10.62 14.57
N PRO A 9 5.36 -9.76 13.89
CA PRO A 9 4.37 -10.23 12.95
C PRO A 9 5.08 -11.01 11.83
N GLU A 10 4.49 -12.16 11.47
CA GLU A 10 4.92 -12.94 10.33
C GLU A 10 4.81 -12.08 9.05
N PRO A 11 5.79 -12.15 8.13
CA PRO A 11 5.87 -11.23 6.99
C PRO A 11 4.65 -11.31 6.07
N ASP A 12 4.08 -12.50 5.82
CA ASP A 12 2.88 -12.63 4.98
C ASP A 12 1.66 -11.98 5.65
N ALA A 13 1.51 -12.14 6.97
CA ALA A 13 0.46 -11.47 7.74
C ALA A 13 0.60 -9.94 7.70
N LEU A 14 1.82 -9.43 7.83
CA LEU A 14 2.10 -7.99 7.76
C LEU A 14 1.83 -7.44 6.35
N LEU A 15 2.23 -8.18 5.31
CA LEU A 15 1.95 -7.83 3.91
C LEU A 15 0.44 -7.81 3.63
N ALA A 16 -0.29 -8.84 4.06
CA ALA A 16 -1.75 -8.92 3.92
C ALA A 16 -2.45 -7.75 4.62
N ALA A 17 -2.04 -7.41 5.85
CA ALA A 17 -2.54 -6.25 6.58
C ALA A 17 -2.25 -4.94 5.83
N THR A 18 -1.07 -4.80 5.25
CA THR A 18 -0.68 -3.61 4.47
C THR A 18 -1.58 -3.45 3.24
N ILE A 19 -1.83 -4.53 2.50
CA ILE A 19 -2.74 -4.53 1.35
C ILE A 19 -4.17 -4.15 1.76
N LEU A 20 -4.64 -4.67 2.89
CA LEU A 20 -5.96 -4.32 3.44
C LEU A 20 -6.04 -2.83 3.80
N LEU A 21 -5.02 -2.28 4.46
CA LEU A 21 -4.96 -0.86 4.82
C LEU A 21 -4.92 0.04 3.58
N MET A 22 -4.13 -0.32 2.56
CA MET A 22 -4.12 0.39 1.26
C MET A 22 -5.50 0.36 0.59
N SER A 23 -6.19 -0.78 0.68
CA SER A 23 -7.54 -0.93 0.15
C SER A 23 -8.56 -0.08 0.90
N ALA A 24 -8.45 -0.02 2.23
CA ALA A 24 -9.28 0.86 3.07
C ALA A 24 -9.03 2.34 2.73
N TYR A 25 -7.76 2.73 2.56
CA TYR A 25 -7.37 4.09 2.18
C TYR A 25 -8.02 4.51 0.86
N ALA A 26 -7.99 3.64 -0.14
CA ALA A 26 -8.63 3.90 -1.43
C ALA A 26 -10.17 4.01 -1.33
N ARG A 27 -10.80 3.27 -0.40
CA ARG A 27 -12.27 3.24 -0.25
C ARG A 27 -12.83 4.40 0.56
N GLU A 28 -12.11 4.85 1.58
CA GLU A 28 -12.59 5.87 2.53
C GLU A 28 -12.22 7.30 2.11
N GLY A 29 -11.53 7.46 0.97
CA GLY A 29 -11.09 8.76 0.49
C GLY A 29 -9.76 9.23 1.11
N GLY A 30 -9.01 8.30 1.70
CA GLY A 30 -7.72 8.55 2.30
C GLY A 30 -7.76 9.24 3.67
N GLY A 31 -6.58 9.54 4.20
CA GLY A 31 -6.41 10.22 5.47
C GLY A 31 -5.00 10.02 6.04
N PRO A 32 -4.38 11.05 6.67
CA PRO A 32 -2.99 11.01 7.10
C PRO A 32 -2.73 9.92 8.15
N ARG A 33 -3.72 9.61 9.00
CA ARG A 33 -3.61 8.54 9.99
C ARG A 33 -3.47 7.16 9.34
N LEU A 34 -4.31 6.88 8.35
CA LEU A 34 -4.31 5.60 7.66
C LEU A 34 -3.10 5.49 6.72
N ALA A 35 -2.72 6.59 6.05
CA ALA A 35 -1.46 6.68 5.31
C ALA A 35 -0.25 6.43 6.21
N GLY A 36 -0.24 6.99 7.42
CA GLY A 36 0.82 6.73 8.40
C GLY A 36 0.84 5.30 8.93
N ALA A 37 -0.28 4.59 8.94
CA ALA A 37 -0.32 3.17 9.28
C ALA A 37 0.27 2.31 8.16
N VAL A 38 -0.11 2.58 6.90
CA VAL A 38 0.46 1.93 5.72
C VAL A 38 1.97 2.17 5.65
N LEU A 39 2.42 3.42 5.81
CA LEU A 39 3.84 3.79 5.78
C LEU A 39 4.65 2.97 6.79
N ARG A 40 4.20 2.92 8.05
CA ARG A 40 4.89 2.15 9.10
C ARG A 40 5.02 0.66 8.75
N HIS A 41 3.98 0.08 8.16
CA HIS A 41 4.03 -1.33 7.77
C HIS A 41 5.00 -1.57 6.61
N LEU A 42 5.06 -0.64 5.65
CA LEU A 42 6.00 -0.70 4.53
C LEU A 42 7.45 -0.55 5.00
N GLU A 43 7.72 0.38 5.92
CA GLU A 43 9.04 0.54 6.56
C GLU A 43 9.43 -0.73 7.32
N LEU A 44 8.52 -1.29 8.12
CA LEU A 44 8.76 -2.56 8.81
C LEU A 44 9.06 -3.70 7.84
N LEU A 45 8.35 -3.82 6.72
CA LEU A 45 8.62 -4.83 5.69
C LEU A 45 9.96 -4.57 4.97
N ALA A 46 10.33 -3.31 4.73
CA ALA A 46 11.60 -2.97 4.09
C ALA A 46 12.81 -3.32 4.97
N ASP A 47 12.67 -3.20 6.29
CA ASP A 47 13.76 -3.49 7.24
C ASP A 47 13.94 -5.00 7.53
N ARG A 48 13.08 -5.86 6.99
CA ARG A 48 13.16 -7.31 7.22
C ARG A 48 14.24 -7.99 6.39
N ALA A 49 15.08 -8.78 7.07
CA ALA A 49 16.14 -9.56 6.44
C ALA A 49 15.67 -10.89 5.84
N ASP A 50 14.48 -11.38 6.22
CA ASP A 50 13.89 -12.65 5.78
C ASP A 50 12.99 -12.51 4.54
N LEU A 51 12.81 -11.30 4.02
CA LEU A 51 12.08 -11.06 2.78
C LEU A 51 12.97 -11.19 1.53
N PRO A 52 12.43 -11.71 0.41
CA PRO A 52 13.09 -11.62 -0.88
C PRO A 52 13.46 -10.17 -1.23
N GLY A 53 14.68 -9.93 -1.71
CA GLY A 53 15.17 -8.57 -1.95
C GLY A 53 14.31 -7.72 -2.90
N VAL A 54 13.56 -8.35 -3.82
CA VAL A 54 12.60 -7.64 -4.67
C VAL A 54 11.41 -7.10 -3.87
N LEU A 55 10.93 -7.84 -2.87
CA LEU A 55 9.85 -7.41 -2.00
C LEU A 55 10.33 -6.31 -1.05
N THR A 56 11.53 -6.43 -0.49
CA THR A 56 12.18 -5.38 0.30
C THR A 56 12.26 -4.07 -0.49
N ALA A 57 12.84 -4.09 -1.69
CA ALA A 57 12.95 -2.91 -2.55
C ALA A 57 11.58 -2.35 -2.97
N THR A 58 10.58 -3.22 -3.16
CA THR A 58 9.21 -2.79 -3.47
C THR A 58 8.56 -2.09 -2.27
N CYS A 59 8.75 -2.60 -1.06
CA CYS A 59 8.21 -2.00 0.16
C CYS A 59 8.87 -0.66 0.47
N ASP A 60 10.19 -0.57 0.29
CA ASP A 60 10.96 0.67 0.42
C ASP A 60 10.48 1.75 -0.56
N HIS A 61 10.42 1.41 -1.86
CA HIS A 61 9.92 2.33 -2.87
C HIS A 61 8.45 2.74 -2.62
N ALA A 62 7.62 1.80 -2.16
CA ALA A 62 6.26 2.13 -1.78
C ALA A 62 6.25 3.10 -0.59
N ALA A 63 7.07 2.90 0.45
CA ALA A 63 7.14 3.77 1.62
C ALA A 63 7.37 5.23 1.20
N ASP A 64 8.32 5.49 0.29
CA ASP A 64 8.59 6.83 -0.26
C ASP A 64 7.33 7.51 -0.82
N LEU A 65 6.49 6.77 -1.56
CA LEU A 65 5.23 7.30 -2.13
C LEU A 65 4.22 7.66 -1.04
N TRP A 66 4.25 6.97 0.10
CA TRP A 66 3.32 7.18 1.22
C TRP A 66 3.77 8.29 2.18
N VAL A 67 5.06 8.66 2.21
CA VAL A 67 5.58 9.75 3.05
C VAL A 67 4.79 11.05 2.85
N GLY A 68 4.58 11.46 1.60
CA GLY A 68 3.84 12.68 1.27
C GLY A 68 2.37 12.63 1.72
N LEU A 69 1.74 11.46 1.62
CA LEU A 69 0.34 11.23 2.00
C LEU A 69 0.14 11.25 3.52
N SER A 70 1.12 10.76 4.27
CA SER A 70 1.07 10.71 5.74
C SER A 70 1.21 12.09 6.39
N ARG A 71 1.85 13.04 5.70
CA ARG A 71 2.15 14.40 6.19
C ARG A 71 1.13 15.44 5.74
N MET A 72 0.14 15.08 4.93
CA MET A 72 -0.88 16.04 4.50
C MET A 72 -1.67 16.55 5.71
N PRO A 73 -1.78 17.89 5.90
CA PRO A 73 -2.62 18.44 6.94
C PRO A 73 -4.05 17.98 6.73
N THR A 74 -4.62 17.28 7.71
CA THR A 74 -6.07 17.04 7.73
C THR A 74 -6.76 18.40 7.74
N PRO A 75 -7.64 18.72 6.78
CA PRO A 75 -8.53 19.85 6.94
C PRO A 75 -9.29 19.61 8.26
N GLN A 76 -9.15 20.54 9.20
CA GLN A 76 -9.88 20.46 10.46
C GLN A 76 -11.36 20.37 10.12
N ALA A 77 -11.99 19.26 10.53
CA ALA A 77 -13.41 19.03 10.33
C ALA A 77 -14.20 20.01 11.21
N THR A 78 -14.38 21.25 10.74
CA THR A 78 -15.46 22.11 11.22
C THR A 78 -16.75 21.45 10.74
N GLY A 79 -17.55 20.96 11.69
CA GLY A 79 -18.64 20.00 11.48
C GLY A 79 -19.48 20.22 10.23
N ALA A 80 -19.30 19.33 9.24
CA ALA A 80 -20.28 19.05 8.22
C ALA A 80 -19.96 17.66 7.66
N ALA A 81 -20.88 16.70 7.86
CA ALA A 81 -20.76 15.36 7.32
C ALA A 81 -20.60 15.41 5.79
N PRO A 82 -19.53 14.83 5.20
CA PRO A 82 -19.44 14.79 3.76
C PRO A 82 -20.34 13.67 3.23
N ARG A 83 -21.37 14.08 2.49
CA ARG A 83 -22.11 13.20 1.58
C ARG A 83 -21.13 12.52 0.63
N ARG A 84 -21.18 11.19 0.62
CA ARG A 84 -20.46 10.29 -0.28
C ARG A 84 -20.80 10.59 -1.76
N PRO A 85 -19.82 10.89 -2.63
CA PRO A 85 -19.94 10.61 -4.06
C PRO A 85 -19.34 9.23 -4.38
N PRO A 86 -19.83 8.51 -5.41
CA PRO A 86 -19.36 7.18 -5.74
C PRO A 86 -18.16 7.19 -6.70
N ALA A 87 -17.33 6.14 -6.53
CA ALA A 87 -16.49 5.46 -7.51
C ALA A 87 -15.35 6.25 -8.18
N ALA A 88 -14.14 6.09 -7.65
CA ALA A 88 -12.91 6.17 -8.44
C ALA A 88 -12.25 4.78 -8.50
N ALA A 89 -12.80 3.91 -9.34
CA ALA A 89 -12.19 2.64 -9.75
C ALA A 89 -10.98 2.86 -10.68
N SER A 90 -10.05 3.72 -10.28
CA SER A 90 -8.91 4.15 -11.09
C SER A 90 -7.62 3.38 -10.78
N GLY A 91 -7.35 3.11 -9.49
CA GLY A 91 -6.10 2.47 -9.07
C GLY A 91 -5.91 1.03 -9.57
N MET A 92 -6.98 0.22 -9.53
CA MET A 92 -6.92 -1.18 -9.97
C MET A 92 -6.64 -1.32 -11.47
N ARG A 93 -7.10 -0.36 -12.29
CA ARG A 93 -6.83 -0.35 -13.74
C ARG A 93 -5.39 0.01 -14.08
N ALA A 94 -4.75 0.87 -13.28
CA ALA A 94 -3.35 1.21 -13.45
C ALA A 94 -2.42 0.03 -13.10
N LEU A 95 -2.72 -0.69 -12.01
CA LEU A 95 -2.01 -1.90 -11.64
C LEU A 95 -2.23 -3.04 -12.64
N LEU A 96 -3.47 -3.25 -13.12
CA LEU A 96 -3.74 -4.22 -14.18
C LEU A 96 -2.96 -3.91 -15.45
N ARG A 97 -2.86 -2.63 -15.87
CA ARG A 97 -2.05 -2.25 -17.04
C ARG A 97 -0.57 -2.56 -16.87
N LEU A 98 0.01 -2.27 -15.71
CA LEU A 98 1.42 -2.58 -15.44
C LEU A 98 1.70 -4.10 -15.49
N VAL A 99 0.73 -4.91 -15.06
CA VAL A 99 0.84 -6.38 -15.08
C VAL A 99 0.62 -6.95 -16.49
N THR A 100 -0.30 -6.38 -17.29
CA THR A 100 -0.60 -6.89 -18.64
C THR A 100 0.35 -6.42 -19.74
N GLU A 101 0.97 -5.24 -19.59
CA GLU A 101 1.90 -4.69 -20.61
C GLU A 101 3.30 -5.35 -20.56
N ARG A 102 3.55 -6.26 -19.62
CA ARG A 102 4.81 -7.03 -19.52
C ARG A 102 4.65 -8.45 -20.08
N GLY A 103 3.96 -8.60 -21.21
CA GLY A 103 3.91 -9.85 -21.98
C GLY A 103 4.86 -9.78 -23.19
N PRO A 104 5.70 -10.79 -23.45
CA PRO A 104 6.56 -10.81 -24.64
C PRO A 104 5.71 -10.88 -25.91
N ALA A 105 6.05 -10.05 -26.90
CA ALA A 105 5.40 -10.05 -28.21
C ALA A 105 5.48 -11.45 -28.85
N PRO A 106 4.37 -12.02 -29.36
CA PRO A 106 4.42 -13.28 -30.08
C PRO A 106 5.22 -13.10 -31.39
N PRO A 107 6.04 -14.10 -31.79
CA PRO A 107 6.81 -13.99 -33.02
C PRO A 107 5.88 -13.92 -34.23
N ALA A 108 6.17 -12.97 -35.12
CA ALA A 108 5.50 -12.83 -36.40
C ALA A 108 5.66 -14.12 -37.22
N VAL A 109 4.55 -14.83 -37.43
CA VAL A 109 4.47 -15.90 -38.42
C VAL A 109 4.42 -15.23 -39.79
N SER A 110 5.51 -15.36 -40.55
CA SER A 110 5.58 -15.04 -41.98
C SER A 110 5.14 -16.25 -42.82
N PRO A 111 4.72 -16.03 -44.08
CA PRO A 111 3.56 -16.68 -44.72
C PRO A 111 3.76 -18.12 -45.17
#